data_AF-A0A5Q4FPR0-F1
#
_entry.id   AF-A0A5Q4FPR0-F1
#
_cell.length_a   1.000
_cell.length_b   1.000
_cell.length_c   1.000
_cell.angle_alpha   90.00
_cell.angle_beta   90.00
_cell.angle_gamma   90.00
#
_symmetry.space_group_name_H-M   'P 1'
#
loop_
_entity.id
_entity.type
_entity.pdbx_description
1 polymer ?
#
loop_
_entity_poly.entity_id
_entity_poly.type
_entity_poly.pdbx_seq_one_letter_code
_entity_poly.pdbx_strand_id
1 'polypeptide(L)'
;LRGEVLEKSCLCDHLGNGALIALGVIREGRGPQAICPGPNLAWFNRTYSLREMVDHIYGRGPSLVPAERPHMFAKEMAMYVDYIAQQITITDPDDPKGMKRIRTLRSNLIESMDYCEEIAAGSAYGDENLASLAEAVRTERARLDAIFSSEPALA
;
A
#
# COMPACT_ATOMS: atom_id res chain seq x y z
N LEU A 1 -5.44 -11.14 -28.68
CA LEU A 1 -4.42 -11.33 -27.64
C LEU A 1 -3.45 -10.15 -27.50
N ARG A 2 -2.36 -10.01 -28.28
CA ARG A 2 -1.37 -8.93 -28.02
C ARG A 2 -1.93 -7.50 -28.17
N GLY A 3 -2.91 -7.30 -29.06
CA GLY A 3 -3.60 -6.02 -29.26
C GLY A 3 -4.57 -5.63 -28.14
N GLU A 4 -5.33 -6.58 -27.59
CA GLU A 4 -6.30 -6.35 -26.51
C GLU A 4 -5.63 -6.03 -25.16
N VAL A 5 -4.46 -6.61 -24.88
CA VAL A 5 -3.70 -6.35 -23.64
C VAL A 5 -3.02 -4.97 -23.65
N LEU A 6 -2.74 -4.43 -24.84
CA LEU A 6 -2.09 -3.12 -25.02
C LEU A 6 -3.09 -2.00 -25.34
N GLU A 7 -4.38 -2.32 -25.43
CA GLU A 7 -5.41 -1.34 -25.69
C GLU A 7 -5.50 -0.37 -24.50
N LYS A 8 -5.52 0.94 -24.81
CA LYS A 8 -5.58 1.97 -23.77
C LYS A 8 -6.97 1.94 -23.12
N SER A 9 -7.04 1.45 -21.88
CA SER A 9 -8.23 1.56 -21.06
C SER A 9 -8.10 2.68 -20.03
N CYS A 10 -9.16 3.47 -19.83
CA CYS A 10 -9.21 4.44 -18.74
C CYS A 10 -9.50 3.71 -17.42
N LEU A 11 -8.64 3.91 -16.41
CA LEU A 11 -8.89 3.36 -15.06
C LEU A 11 -10.22 3.88 -14.48
N CYS A 12 -10.59 5.13 -14.75
CA CYS A 12 -11.82 5.74 -14.25
C CYS A 12 -13.07 5.04 -14.78
N ASP A 13 -13.08 4.62 -16.06
CA ASP A 13 -14.19 3.86 -16.64
C ASP A 13 -14.36 2.52 -15.92
N HIS A 14 -13.25 1.80 -15.73
CA HIS A 14 -13.28 0.47 -15.11
C HIS A 14 -13.64 0.53 -13.62
N LEU A 15 -13.21 1.57 -12.90
CA LEU A 15 -13.61 1.80 -11.51
C LEU A 15 -15.12 2.14 -11.40
N GLY A 16 -15.69 2.83 -12.39
CA GLY A 16 -17.11 3.20 -12.42
C GLY A 16 -18.06 2.11 -12.91
N ASN A 17 -17.56 1.14 -13.69
CA ASN A 17 -18.38 0.11 -14.33
C ASN A 17 -19.20 -0.73 -13.36
N GLY A 18 -18.70 -0.99 -12.14
CA GLY A 18 -19.45 -1.71 -11.11
C GLY A 18 -20.80 -1.04 -10.79
N ALA A 19 -20.81 0.29 -10.65
CA ALA A 19 -22.04 1.05 -10.41
C ALA A 19 -22.96 1.05 -11.65
N LEU A 20 -22.40 1.22 -12.85
CA LEU A 20 -23.18 1.23 -14.10
C LEU A 20 -23.87 -0.12 -14.37
N ILE A 21 -23.21 -1.23 -14.03
CA ILE A 21 -23.79 -2.57 -14.14
C ILE A 21 -24.93 -2.74 -13.13
N ALA A 22 -24.70 -2.36 -11.87
CA ALA A 22 -25.71 -2.44 -10.81
C ALA A 22 -26.96 -1.60 -11.13
N LEU A 23 -26.79 -0.47 -11.85
CA LEU A 23 -27.88 0.40 -12.30
C LEU A 23 -28.51 -0.03 -13.64
N GLY A 24 -28.01 -1.09 -14.28
CA GLY A 24 -28.53 -1.58 -15.57
C GLY A 24 -28.19 -0.70 -16.77
N VAL A 25 -27.27 0.26 -16.62
CA VAL A 25 -26.82 1.15 -17.71
C VAL A 25 -25.94 0.40 -18.70
N ILE A 26 -25.09 -0.52 -18.21
CA ILE A 26 -24.26 -1.39 -19.04
C ILE A 26 -24.49 -2.85 -18.65
N ARG A 27 -24.34 -3.78 -19.61
CA ARG A 27 -24.40 -5.22 -19.34
C ARG A 27 -23.10 -5.67 -18.68
N GLU A 28 -23.19 -6.58 -17.71
CA GLU A 28 -22.06 -7.10 -16.94
C GLU A 28 -20.88 -7.58 -17.81
N GLY A 29 -21.16 -8.30 -18.91
CA GLY A 29 -20.13 -8.76 -19.85
C GLY A 29 -19.54 -7.70 -20.78
N ARG A 30 -19.96 -6.43 -20.68
CA ARG A 30 -19.48 -5.30 -21.51
C ARG A 30 -18.85 -4.17 -20.68
N GLY A 31 -18.75 -4.34 -19.37
CA GLY A 31 -18.17 -3.35 -18.46
C GLY A 31 -17.10 -3.99 -17.58
N PRO A 32 -15.85 -4.16 -18.06
CA PRO A 32 -14.77 -4.68 -17.22
C PRO A 32 -14.63 -3.82 -15.96
N GLN A 33 -14.73 -4.45 -14.79
CA GLN A 33 -14.57 -3.76 -13.52
C GLN A 33 -13.11 -3.83 -13.07
N ALA A 34 -12.59 -2.72 -12.57
CA ALA A 34 -11.33 -2.70 -11.85
C ALA A 34 -11.62 -2.42 -10.37
N ILE A 35 -11.02 -3.20 -9.48
CA ILE A 35 -11.03 -2.94 -8.04
C ILE A 35 -9.60 -3.12 -7.56
N CYS A 36 -9.05 -2.11 -6.90
CA CYS A 36 -7.73 -2.17 -6.27
C CYS A 36 -7.91 -1.99 -4.76
N PRO A 37 -8.21 -3.07 -4.02
CA PRO A 37 -8.31 -2.96 -2.57
C PRO A 37 -6.90 -2.81 -1.98
N GLY A 38 -6.64 -1.70 -1.31
CA GLY A 38 -5.45 -1.55 -0.47
C GLY A 38 -5.52 -2.43 0.77
N PRO A 39 -4.38 -2.77 1.40
CA PRO A 39 -4.34 -3.62 2.59
C PRO A 39 -5.10 -2.99 3.78
N ASN A 40 -5.22 -1.67 3.80
CA ASN A 40 -5.94 -0.91 4.81
C ASN A 40 -7.47 -1.11 4.74
N LEU A 41 -8.02 -1.68 3.66
CA LEU A 41 -9.44 -1.98 3.55
C LEU A 41 -9.90 -3.03 4.57
N ALA A 42 -8.98 -3.87 5.06
CA ALA A 42 -9.27 -4.92 6.05
C ALA A 42 -9.86 -4.40 7.37
N TRP A 43 -9.76 -3.09 7.64
CA TRP A 43 -10.29 -2.45 8.86
C TRP A 43 -11.75 -1.99 8.72
N PHE A 44 -12.34 -2.09 7.53
CA PHE A 44 -13.75 -1.83 7.28
C PHE A 44 -14.50 -3.17 7.31
N ASN A 45 -15.42 -3.34 8.26
CA ASN A 45 -15.96 -4.66 8.62
C ASN A 45 -17.46 -4.86 8.34
N ARG A 46 -18.10 -3.89 7.69
CA ARG A 46 -19.51 -3.96 7.30
C ARG A 46 -19.74 -3.25 5.99
N THR A 47 -20.98 -3.27 5.51
CA THR A 47 -21.40 -2.39 4.43
C THR A 47 -21.60 -0.97 4.97
N TYR A 48 -21.06 0.01 4.25
CA TYR A 48 -21.19 1.43 4.56
C TYR A 48 -21.93 2.11 3.42
N SER A 49 -22.80 3.07 3.76
CA SER A 49 -23.41 3.96 2.79
C SER A 49 -22.37 4.90 2.19
N LEU A 50 -22.65 5.44 0.99
CA LEU A 50 -21.81 6.46 0.38
C LEU A 50 -21.63 7.67 1.30
N ARG A 51 -22.69 8.08 2.01
CA ARG A 51 -22.61 9.19 2.97
C ARG A 51 -21.60 8.90 4.08
N GLU A 52 -21.66 7.72 4.71
CA GLU A 52 -20.70 7.34 5.76
C GLU A 52 -19.26 7.38 5.25
N MET A 53 -18.97 6.79 4.09
CA MET A 53 -17.61 6.77 3.53
C MET A 53 -17.11 8.17 3.18
N VAL A 54 -17.95 9.02 2.60
CA VAL A 54 -17.59 10.40 2.28
C VAL A 54 -17.38 11.21 3.56
N ASP A 55 -18.23 11.04 4.57
CA ASP A 55 -18.06 11.72 5.85
C ASP A 55 -16.78 11.27 6.57
N HIS A 56 -16.40 9.99 6.45
CA HIS A 56 -15.11 9.49 6.96
C HIS A 56 -13.91 10.13 6.25
N ILE A 57 -13.92 10.21 4.91
CA ILE A 57 -12.83 10.82 4.12
C ILE A 57 -12.63 12.30 4.48
N TYR A 58 -13.72 13.01 4.76
CA TYR A 58 -13.68 14.45 5.07
C TYR A 58 -13.76 14.78 6.56
N GLY A 59 -13.70 13.78 7.46
CA GLY A 59 -13.75 13.99 8.91
C GLY A 59 -15.05 14.63 9.43
N ARG A 60 -16.19 14.41 8.76
CA ARG A 60 -17.50 14.99 9.12
C ARG A 60 -18.31 14.15 10.10
N GLY A 61 -17.72 13.12 10.67
CA GLY A 61 -18.39 12.19 11.57
C GLY A 61 -17.39 11.35 12.37
N PRO A 62 -17.88 10.39 13.17
CA PRO A 62 -17.01 9.44 13.87
C PRO A 62 -16.23 8.59 12.87
N SER A 63 -15.06 8.11 13.29
CA SER A 63 -14.28 7.18 12.48
C SER A 63 -15.06 5.88 12.21
N LEU A 64 -14.93 5.37 10.99
CA LEU A 64 -15.56 4.11 10.57
C LEU A 64 -14.72 2.88 10.91
N VAL A 65 -13.47 3.12 11.31
CA VAL A 65 -12.47 2.12 11.66
C VAL A 65 -12.13 2.27 13.15
N PRO A 66 -11.68 1.19 13.80
CA PRO A 66 -11.40 1.25 15.22
C PRO A 66 -10.03 1.93 15.50
N ALA A 67 -9.83 2.44 16.71
CA ALA A 67 -8.65 3.21 17.08
C ALA A 67 -7.35 2.39 17.07
N GLU A 68 -7.45 1.06 17.24
CA GLU A 68 -6.32 0.15 17.11
C GLU A 68 -5.82 -0.04 15.67
N ARG A 69 -6.53 0.48 14.66
CA ARG A 69 -6.05 0.47 13.28
C ARG A 69 -4.67 1.14 13.22
N PRO A 70 -3.63 0.46 12.70
CA PRO A 70 -2.34 1.07 12.51
C PRO A 70 -2.39 2.21 11.50
N HIS A 71 -1.42 3.11 11.58
CA HIS A 71 -1.20 4.14 10.58
C HIS A 71 -1.08 3.51 9.18
N MET A 72 -1.62 4.17 8.16
CA MET A 72 -1.71 3.60 6.80
C MET A 72 -0.36 3.12 6.24
N PHE A 73 0.72 3.85 6.55
CA PHE A 73 2.09 3.52 6.13
C PHE A 73 2.70 2.32 6.88
N ALA A 74 2.21 1.97 8.07
CA ALA A 74 2.78 0.87 8.86
C ALA A 74 2.67 -0.46 8.10
N LYS A 75 1.50 -0.75 7.51
CA LYS A 75 1.30 -1.98 6.74
C LYS A 75 2.03 -1.96 5.41
N GLU A 76 2.09 -0.82 4.74
CA GLU A 76 2.82 -0.68 3.47
C GLU A 76 4.32 -0.89 3.66
N MET A 77 4.89 -0.37 4.73
CA MET A 77 6.31 -0.54 5.08
C MET A 77 6.67 -2.01 5.24
N ALA A 78 5.88 -2.76 6.01
CA ALA A 78 6.07 -4.20 6.17
C ALA A 78 5.99 -4.94 4.81
N MET A 79 5.05 -4.56 3.95
CA MET A 79 4.94 -5.13 2.60
C MET A 79 6.16 -4.82 1.72
N TYR A 80 6.74 -3.63 1.83
CA TYR A 80 7.97 -3.28 1.10
C TYR A 80 9.18 -4.05 1.61
N VAL A 81 9.31 -4.26 2.94
CA VAL A 81 10.36 -5.12 3.50
C VAL A 81 10.20 -6.56 3.00
N ASP A 82 8.99 -7.11 3.03
CA ASP A 82 8.69 -8.45 2.49
C ASP A 82 9.04 -8.54 0.99
N TYR A 83 8.67 -7.52 0.22
CA TYR A 83 8.96 -7.46 -1.20
C TYR A 83 10.46 -7.41 -1.47
N ILE A 84 11.23 -6.61 -0.72
CA ILE A 84 12.69 -6.56 -0.85
C ILE A 84 13.30 -7.92 -0.52
N ALA A 85 12.89 -8.56 0.57
CA ALA A 85 13.36 -9.90 0.93
C ALA A 85 13.11 -10.90 -0.21
N GLN A 86 11.91 -10.87 -0.81
CA GLN A 86 11.58 -11.70 -1.96
C GLN A 86 12.46 -11.35 -3.18
N GLN A 87 12.68 -10.08 -3.47
CA GLN A 87 13.52 -9.65 -4.60
C GLN A 87 14.96 -10.14 -4.44
N ILE A 88 15.49 -10.16 -3.22
CA ILE A 88 16.81 -10.72 -2.92
C ILE A 88 16.85 -12.21 -3.25
N THR A 89 15.87 -12.99 -2.81
CA THR A 89 15.83 -14.44 -3.04
C THR A 89 15.74 -14.82 -4.53
N ILE A 90 15.03 -14.02 -5.34
CA ILE A 90 14.79 -14.36 -6.75
C ILE A 90 15.80 -13.74 -7.73
N THR A 91 16.60 -12.78 -7.28
CA THR A 91 17.57 -12.09 -8.14
C THR A 91 18.88 -12.86 -8.17
N ASP A 92 19.40 -13.11 -9.37
CA ASP A 92 20.72 -13.71 -9.55
C ASP A 92 21.80 -12.78 -8.97
N PRO A 93 22.64 -13.25 -8.02
CA PRO A 93 23.76 -12.46 -7.49
C PRO A 93 24.72 -11.95 -8.56
N ASP A 94 24.83 -12.65 -9.68
CA ASP A 94 25.69 -12.27 -10.80
C ASP A 94 25.00 -11.28 -11.78
N ASP A 95 23.71 -10.92 -11.58
CA ASP A 95 23.02 -9.87 -12.34
C ASP A 95 23.27 -8.48 -11.74
N PRO A 96 24.14 -7.64 -12.33
CA PRO A 96 24.48 -6.35 -11.76
C PRO A 96 23.28 -5.37 -11.77
N LYS A 97 22.33 -5.54 -12.70
CA LYS A 97 21.14 -4.68 -12.79
C LYS A 97 20.14 -5.02 -11.69
N GLY A 98 19.88 -6.31 -11.48
CA GLY A 98 19.06 -6.81 -10.38
C GLY A 98 19.60 -6.37 -9.02
N MET A 99 20.90 -6.56 -8.79
CA MET A 99 21.56 -6.13 -7.55
C MET A 99 21.50 -4.61 -7.35
N LYS A 100 21.71 -3.82 -8.41
CA LYS A 100 21.53 -2.36 -8.35
C LYS A 100 20.09 -1.98 -7.97
N ARG A 101 19.09 -2.64 -8.56
CA ARG A 101 17.67 -2.41 -8.26
C ARG A 101 17.37 -2.67 -6.78
N ILE A 102 17.88 -3.76 -6.21
CA ILE A 102 17.71 -4.08 -4.78
C ILE A 102 18.31 -2.98 -3.89
N ARG A 103 19.53 -2.51 -4.20
CA ARG A 103 20.16 -1.41 -3.45
C ARG A 103 19.34 -0.12 -3.53
N THR A 104 18.78 0.20 -4.71
CA THR A 104 17.88 1.35 -4.87
C THR A 104 16.60 1.19 -4.05
N LEU A 105 15.98 0.00 -4.06
CA LEU A 105 14.79 -0.28 -3.24
C LEU A 105 15.08 -0.07 -1.75
N ARG A 106 16.23 -0.56 -1.26
CA ARG A 106 16.68 -0.35 0.12
C ARG A 106 16.81 1.14 0.45
N SER A 107 17.54 1.89 -0.39
CA SER A 107 17.77 3.32 -0.16
C SER A 107 16.46 4.11 -0.10
N ASN A 108 15.55 3.85 -1.03
CA ASN A 108 14.26 4.54 -1.07
C ASN A 108 13.38 4.17 0.14
N LEU A 109 13.44 2.91 0.59
CA LEU A 109 12.68 2.47 1.76
C LEU A 109 13.23 3.11 3.05
N ILE A 110 14.56 3.22 3.19
CA ILE A 110 15.18 3.93 4.32
C ILE A 110 14.75 5.40 4.34
N GLU A 111 14.80 6.09 3.20
CA GLU A 111 14.33 7.48 3.09
C GLU A 111 12.84 7.61 3.46
N SER A 112 12.02 6.65 3.03
CA SER A 112 10.59 6.60 3.39
C SER A 112 10.37 6.34 4.88
N MET A 113 11.21 5.50 5.51
CA MET A 113 11.18 5.24 6.95
C MET A 113 11.59 6.48 7.75
N ASP A 114 12.62 7.21 7.32
CA ASP A 114 13.05 8.46 7.94
C ASP A 114 11.92 9.50 7.87
N TYR A 115 11.27 9.63 6.71
CA TYR A 115 10.09 10.48 6.56
C TYR A 115 8.92 10.04 7.46
N CYS A 116 8.69 8.74 7.62
CA CYS A 116 7.68 8.24 8.55
C CYS A 116 8.01 8.53 10.02
N GLU A 117 9.29 8.59 10.40
CA GLU A 117 9.70 9.03 11.75
C GLU A 117 9.38 10.51 11.98
N GLU A 118 9.62 11.36 10.97
CA GLU A 118 9.24 12.78 11.04
C GLU A 118 7.73 12.96 11.24
N ILE A 119 6.92 12.20 10.49
CA ILE A 119 5.45 12.19 10.66
C ILE A 119 5.09 11.72 12.07
N ALA A 120 5.67 10.62 12.53
CA ALA A 120 5.36 10.04 13.83
C ALA A 120 5.77 10.93 15.01
N ALA A 121 6.78 11.78 14.84
CA ALA A 121 7.21 12.79 15.80
C ALA A 121 6.36 14.08 15.76
N GLY A 122 5.53 14.24 14.75
CA GLY A 122 4.62 15.37 14.60
C GLY A 122 3.37 15.29 15.49
N SER A 123 2.43 16.19 15.22
CA SER A 123 1.12 16.17 15.86
C SER A 123 0.16 15.31 15.04
N ALA A 124 -0.56 14.40 15.70
CA ALA A 124 -1.57 13.58 15.05
C ALA A 124 -2.69 14.44 14.45
N TYR A 125 -3.10 14.10 13.23
CA TYR A 125 -4.31 14.65 12.63
C TYR A 125 -5.51 13.74 12.93
N GLY A 126 -6.53 14.27 13.60
CA GLY A 126 -7.75 13.52 13.91
C GLY A 126 -7.48 12.27 14.78
N ASP A 127 -7.85 11.10 14.26
CA ASP A 127 -7.68 9.79 14.91
C ASP A 127 -6.42 9.03 14.43
N GLU A 128 -5.44 9.73 13.86
CA GLU A 128 -4.18 9.13 13.41
C GLU A 128 -3.43 8.41 14.53
N ASN A 129 -3.15 7.13 14.30
CA ASN A 129 -2.39 6.29 15.23
C ASN A 129 -0.87 6.43 15.00
N LEU A 130 -0.30 7.60 15.30
CA LEU A 130 1.13 7.87 15.12
C LEU A 130 2.04 6.94 15.94
N ALA A 131 1.57 6.46 17.09
CA ALA A 131 2.32 5.51 17.92
C ALA A 131 2.60 4.19 17.16
N SER A 132 1.61 3.69 16.42
CA SER A 132 1.78 2.50 15.57
C SER A 132 2.74 2.73 14.40
N LEU A 133 2.82 3.95 13.86
CA LEU A 133 3.78 4.30 12.82
C LEU A 133 5.21 4.26 13.37
N ALA A 134 5.44 4.87 14.54
CA ALA A 134 6.75 4.86 15.19
C ALA A 134 7.22 3.43 15.51
N GLU A 135 6.31 2.57 16.00
CA GLU A 135 6.61 1.16 16.26
C GLU A 135 6.92 0.39 14.97
N ALA A 136 6.15 0.64 13.91
CA ALA A 136 6.37 0.02 12.60
C ALA A 136 7.74 0.40 12.04
N VAL A 137 8.13 1.69 12.09
CA VAL A 137 9.47 2.08 11.62
C VAL A 137 10.57 1.36 12.38
N ARG A 138 10.50 1.33 13.72
CA ARG A 138 11.51 0.63 14.54
C ARG A 138 11.62 -0.85 14.16
N THR A 139 10.49 -1.54 14.11
CA THR A 139 10.43 -2.99 13.82
C THR A 139 10.90 -3.30 12.41
N GLU A 140 10.40 -2.56 11.42
CA GLU A 140 10.67 -2.83 10.01
C GLU A 140 12.07 -2.39 9.58
N ARG A 141 12.62 -1.32 10.17
CA ARG A 141 14.02 -0.94 9.98
C ARG A 141 14.97 -2.02 10.51
N ALA A 142 14.71 -2.53 11.71
CA ALA A 142 15.50 -3.62 12.28
C ALA A 142 15.42 -4.90 11.42
N ARG A 143 14.24 -5.24 10.89
CA ARG A 143 14.08 -6.35 9.94
C ARG A 143 14.88 -6.13 8.66
N LEU A 144 14.80 -4.93 8.08
CA LEU A 144 15.53 -4.58 6.86
C LEU A 144 17.04 -4.71 7.08
N ASP A 145 17.56 -4.18 8.18
CA ASP A 145 18.99 -4.27 8.50
C ASP A 145 19.45 -5.72 8.71
N ALA A 146 18.63 -6.57 9.34
CA ALA A 146 18.92 -7.99 9.49
C ALA A 146 19.00 -8.70 8.12
N ILE A 147 18.06 -8.42 7.21
CA ILE A 147 18.05 -8.99 5.85
C ILE A 147 19.33 -8.64 5.08
N PHE A 148 19.77 -7.38 5.12
CA PHE A 148 20.98 -6.96 4.41
C PHE A 148 22.28 -7.40 5.10
N SER A 149 22.26 -7.57 6.43
CA SER A 149 23.42 -8.10 7.17
C SER A 149 23.68 -9.58 6.86
N SER A 150 22.65 -10.35 6.52
CA SER A 150 22.78 -11.75 6.10
C SER A 150 23.24 -11.95 4.65
N GLU A 151 23.35 -10.87 3.86
CA GLU A 151 23.60 -10.94 2.41
C GLU A 151 24.84 -10.12 2.00
N PRO A 152 26.06 -10.70 2.11
CA PRO A 152 27.31 -9.98 1.89
C PRO A 152 27.46 -9.37 0.48
N ALA A 153 26.80 -9.93 -0.53
CA ALA A 153 26.80 -9.40 -1.89
C ALA A 153 26.02 -8.07 -2.05
N LEU A 154 25.18 -7.77 -1.06
CA LEU A 154 24.32 -6.58 -1.00
C LEU A 154 24.74 -5.59 0.10
N ALA A 155 25.81 -5.91 0.84
CA ALA A 155 26.45 -5.01 1.81
C ALA A 155 26.92 -3.69 1.15
#